data_AF-H3HBR3-F1
#
_entry.id   AF-H3HBR3-F1
#
_cell.length_a   1.000
_cell.length_b   1.000
_cell.length_c   1.000
_cell.angle_alpha   90.00
_cell.angle_beta   90.00
_cell.angle_gamma   90.00
#
_symmetry.space_group_name_H-M   'P 1'
#
loop_
_entity.id
_entity.type
_entity.pdbx_description
1 polymer ?
#
loop_
_entity_poly.entity_id
_entity_poly.type
_entity_poly.pdbx_seq_one_letter_code
_entity_poly.pdbx_strand_id
1 'polypeptide(L)'
;MLRPTCVSAPGKVLLVGGYLVLDEQFSGLVLSSTARFYSQVGVKSFVDNDGGSAASGDWHRVFPLTVESKQFDQLIDGWIEEHGDGRFRFQLKEGSHRNSYIEETVLCAVNGIAGLDEFKNSNTFQQLVETKMAVHVALRGDNDFYSQVQRLTEAELPLRRANLRALESFLPPTMEERNGKLVALKTGMGSSAALVMSLVAALVAFFVPTIGSGFDVSAACFGSQRYTRFPATILDAFTTEDALKSDDIARCITNRALWDTPNRVKSVRLPSSFHLIMRDVSSGSATVSMVRQVLKWQKEQPEHARRVMDAIHHHNMEVERGFADLCELEDSCSSPIDWESLAEGREQWNVGDARVGTILSRINKAYSKFRGLMREMGTSAGVPIEPPEQTAILDETMKIPGVLVAGVPG
;
A
#
# COMPACT_ATOMS: atom_id res chain seq x y z
N MET A 1 0.59 29.59 -11.57
CA MET A 1 -0.08 29.63 -10.26
C MET A 1 -0.29 28.21 -9.80
N LEU A 2 0.27 27.88 -8.64
CA LEU A 2 -0.04 26.65 -7.92
C LEU A 2 -1.54 26.57 -7.62
N ARG A 3 -2.16 25.43 -7.91
CA ARG A 3 -3.58 25.17 -7.63
C ARG A 3 -3.68 24.11 -6.53
N PRO A 4 -4.61 24.21 -5.57
CA PRO A 4 -4.83 23.15 -4.61
C PRO A 4 -5.12 21.82 -5.31
N THR A 5 -4.35 20.79 -4.96
CA THR A 5 -4.38 19.47 -5.59
C THR A 5 -4.77 18.43 -4.54
N CYS A 6 -5.75 17.58 -4.84
CA CYS A 6 -6.12 16.45 -3.99
C CYS A 6 -5.95 15.16 -4.78
N VAL A 7 -5.12 14.24 -4.27
CA VAL A 7 -4.93 12.91 -4.86
C VAL A 7 -5.34 11.84 -3.84
N SER A 8 -5.90 10.74 -4.33
CA SER A 8 -6.27 9.59 -3.51
C SER A 8 -5.57 8.32 -4.00
N ALA A 9 -5.23 7.44 -3.06
CA ALA A 9 -4.63 6.14 -3.28
C ALA A 9 -5.50 5.05 -2.63
N PRO A 10 -5.90 3.97 -3.33
CA PRO A 10 -6.63 2.88 -2.70
C PRO A 10 -5.80 2.09 -1.69
N GLY A 11 -6.50 1.46 -0.75
CA GLY A 11 -5.98 0.32 0.00
C GLY A 11 -5.75 -0.89 -0.90
N LYS A 12 -5.07 -1.90 -0.36
CA LYS A 12 -4.71 -3.11 -1.12
C LYS A 12 -4.69 -4.36 -0.25
N VAL A 13 -4.91 -5.49 -0.89
CA VAL A 13 -4.90 -6.82 -0.26
C VAL A 13 -4.00 -7.73 -1.10
N LEU A 14 -2.97 -8.31 -0.47
CA LEU A 14 -2.17 -9.38 -1.07
C LEU A 14 -2.96 -10.68 -0.89
N LEU A 15 -3.42 -11.26 -2.01
CA LEU A 15 -4.31 -12.44 -2.00
C LEU A 15 -3.50 -13.75 -1.95
N VAL A 16 -2.38 -13.79 -2.69
CA VAL A 16 -1.36 -14.85 -2.65
C VAL A 16 0.04 -14.25 -2.88
N GLY A 17 1.08 -14.88 -2.34
CA GLY A 17 2.47 -14.44 -2.47
C GLY A 17 3.08 -13.66 -1.31
N GLY A 18 2.40 -13.61 -0.14
CA GLY A 18 2.95 -13.09 1.11
C GLY A 18 4.33 -13.67 1.42
N TYR A 19 5.26 -12.83 1.88
CA TYR A 19 6.68 -13.11 2.13
C TYR A 19 7.54 -13.55 0.92
N LEU A 20 6.97 -14.22 -0.08
CA LEU A 20 7.68 -14.64 -1.30
C LEU A 20 8.13 -13.45 -2.15
N VAL A 21 7.27 -12.45 -2.32
CA VAL A 21 7.56 -11.21 -3.08
C VAL A 21 8.70 -10.34 -2.51
N LEU A 22 9.37 -10.80 -1.45
CA LEU A 22 10.62 -10.23 -0.98
C LEU A 22 11.80 -10.63 -1.89
N ASP A 23 11.72 -11.78 -2.55
CA ASP A 23 12.64 -12.24 -3.59
C ASP A 23 12.07 -11.86 -4.97
N GLU A 24 12.94 -11.43 -5.89
CA GLU A 24 12.55 -11.04 -7.25
C GLU A 24 12.17 -12.23 -8.15
N GLN A 25 12.54 -13.45 -7.78
CA GLN A 25 12.15 -14.67 -8.51
C GLN A 25 10.65 -14.98 -8.39
N PHE A 26 9.98 -14.48 -7.35
CA PHE A 26 8.60 -14.83 -7.06
C PHE A 26 7.62 -13.67 -7.31
N SER A 27 6.40 -14.04 -7.73
CA SER A 27 5.30 -13.10 -7.97
C SER A 27 4.18 -13.26 -6.93
N GLY A 28 3.46 -12.16 -6.71
CA GLY A 28 2.27 -12.10 -5.85
C GLY A 28 1.09 -11.43 -6.55
N LEU A 29 -0.11 -11.80 -6.13
CA LEU A 29 -1.38 -11.30 -6.67
C LEU A 29 -1.97 -10.27 -5.70
N VAL A 30 -2.08 -9.02 -6.14
CA VAL A 30 -2.58 -7.92 -5.32
C VAL A 30 -3.87 -7.36 -5.90
N LEU A 31 -4.89 -7.24 -5.07
CA LEU A 31 -6.16 -6.61 -5.40
C LEU A 31 -6.23 -5.24 -4.72
N SER A 32 -6.61 -4.20 -5.46
CA SER A 32 -6.90 -2.88 -4.89
C SER A 32 -8.29 -2.87 -4.24
N SER A 33 -8.46 -2.18 -3.10
CA SER A 33 -9.76 -2.03 -2.45
C SER A 33 -10.45 -0.71 -2.81
N THR A 34 -11.71 -0.58 -2.41
CA THR A 34 -12.48 0.66 -2.59
C THR A 34 -12.02 1.77 -1.66
N ALA A 35 -11.58 1.44 -0.43
CA ALA A 35 -11.12 2.39 0.58
C ALA A 35 -9.94 3.24 0.07
N ARG A 36 -9.92 4.53 0.41
CA ARG A 36 -9.00 5.55 -0.12
C ARG A 36 -8.27 6.30 0.97
N PHE A 37 -6.99 6.58 0.71
CA PHE A 37 -6.20 7.55 1.47
C PHE A 37 -5.98 8.79 0.60
N TYR A 38 -6.27 9.95 1.15
CA TYR A 38 -6.29 11.25 0.50
C TYR A 38 -5.16 12.12 1.04
N SER A 39 -4.44 12.77 0.12
CA SER A 39 -3.55 13.89 0.43
C SER A 39 -3.98 15.10 -0.37
N GLN A 40 -4.26 16.19 0.33
CA GLN A 40 -4.59 17.49 -0.25
C GLN A 40 -3.43 18.46 -0.01
N VAL A 41 -2.80 18.95 -1.08
CA VAL A 41 -1.72 19.94 -1.05
C VAL A 41 -2.27 21.28 -1.52
N GLY A 42 -1.91 22.36 -0.82
CA GLY A 42 -2.25 23.72 -1.19
C GLY A 42 -1.26 24.74 -0.61
N VAL A 43 -1.55 26.02 -0.79
CA VAL A 43 -0.75 27.12 -0.26
C VAL A 43 -1.53 28.01 0.70
N LYS A 44 -0.82 28.58 1.66
CA LYS A 44 -1.29 29.60 2.59
C LYS A 44 -0.25 30.72 2.61
N SER A 45 -0.70 31.98 2.71
CA SER A 45 0.22 33.09 2.99
C SER A 45 0.88 32.87 4.35
N PHE A 46 2.19 33.09 4.45
CA PHE A 46 2.88 33.12 5.75
C PHE A 46 3.47 34.50 6.02
N VAL A 47 3.49 34.86 7.30
CA VAL A 47 4.26 36.00 7.80
C VAL A 47 5.50 35.42 8.47
N ASP A 48 6.66 35.84 8.00
CA ASP A 48 7.94 35.39 8.54
C ASP A 48 8.21 36.12 9.85
N ASN A 49 7.74 35.54 10.96
CA ASN A 49 7.96 36.06 12.31
C ASN A 49 9.34 35.69 12.86
N ASP A 50 9.99 34.66 12.30
CA ASP A 50 11.37 34.27 12.60
C ASP A 50 12.33 35.11 11.75
N GLY A 51 12.44 36.40 12.07
CA GLY A 51 13.25 37.36 11.31
C GLY A 51 14.75 37.02 11.28
N GLY A 52 15.17 36.17 10.34
CA GLY A 52 16.58 35.87 10.11
C GLY A 52 16.83 34.70 9.15
N SER A 53 17.74 34.93 8.20
CA SER A 53 18.51 33.83 7.63
C SER A 53 19.34 33.20 8.75
N ALA A 54 18.89 32.04 9.24
CA ALA A 54 19.64 31.16 10.12
C ALA A 54 19.82 29.80 9.44
N ALA A 55 20.40 29.86 8.24
CA ALA A 55 21.05 28.72 7.59
C ALA A 55 22.05 28.06 8.56
N SER A 56 21.93 26.74 8.74
CA SER A 56 22.94 25.97 9.47
C SER A 56 23.98 25.46 8.47
N GLY A 57 25.08 26.20 8.30
CA GLY A 57 26.08 25.93 7.26
C GLY A 57 25.54 26.24 5.87
N ASP A 58 25.78 25.34 4.91
CA ASP A 58 25.49 25.54 3.48
C ASP A 58 24.00 25.35 3.09
N TRP A 59 23.09 25.24 4.09
CA TRP A 59 21.66 24.95 3.92
C TRP A 59 20.78 26.21 4.03
N HIS A 60 20.05 26.55 2.97
CA HIS A 60 19.24 27.76 2.85
C HIS A 60 17.75 27.45 2.87
N ARG A 61 16.94 28.19 3.65
CA ARG A 61 15.48 28.01 3.70
C ARG A 61 14.83 28.44 2.38
N VAL A 62 13.97 27.57 1.83
CA VAL A 62 13.21 27.80 0.60
C VAL A 62 11.77 28.19 0.93
N PHE A 63 10.97 27.29 1.51
CA PHE A 63 9.60 27.59 1.93
C PHE A 63 9.15 26.77 3.15
N PRO A 64 8.18 27.26 3.96
CA PRO A 64 7.59 26.48 5.03
C PRO A 64 6.72 25.36 4.47
N LEU A 65 6.80 24.17 5.08
CA LEU A 65 5.94 23.04 4.78
C LEU A 65 5.30 22.52 6.08
N THR A 66 3.99 22.46 6.10
CA THR A 66 3.20 21.93 7.22
C THR A 66 2.34 20.75 6.74
N VAL A 67 2.47 19.59 7.39
CA VAL A 67 1.67 18.39 7.12
C VAL A 67 0.78 18.08 8.33
N GLU A 68 -0.53 18.03 8.09
CA GLU A 68 -1.57 17.90 9.12
C GLU A 68 -2.40 16.62 8.89
N SER A 69 -2.55 15.80 9.93
CA SER A 69 -3.51 14.70 9.96
C SER A 69 -4.42 14.81 11.18
N LYS A 70 -5.59 15.43 10.98
CA LYS A 70 -6.62 15.60 12.04
C LYS A 70 -7.07 14.29 12.67
N GLN A 71 -7.07 13.19 11.92
CA GLN A 71 -7.42 11.85 12.44
C GLN A 71 -6.45 11.35 13.50
N PHE A 72 -5.18 11.77 13.44
CA PHE A 72 -4.12 11.33 14.33
C PHE A 72 -3.72 12.43 15.33
N ASP A 73 -4.43 13.56 15.34
CA ASP A 73 -4.03 14.80 16.02
C ASP A 73 -2.54 15.15 15.79
N GLN A 74 -2.11 14.99 14.52
CA GLN A 74 -0.71 15.09 14.15
C GLN A 74 -0.44 16.33 13.28
N LEU A 75 0.45 17.20 13.76
CA LEU A 75 0.96 18.35 13.02
C LEU A 75 2.48 18.26 12.91
N ILE A 76 2.99 18.18 11.68
CA ILE A 76 4.41 18.14 11.36
C ILE A 76 4.74 19.44 10.63
N ASP A 77 5.57 20.29 11.23
CA ASP A 77 5.82 21.64 10.74
C ASP A 77 7.32 21.90 10.62
N GLY A 78 7.73 22.49 9.50
CA GLY A 78 9.13 22.58 9.12
C GLY A 78 9.38 23.48 7.93
N TRP A 79 10.61 23.42 7.44
CA TRP A 79 11.09 24.15 6.28
C TRP A 79 11.65 23.16 5.26
N ILE A 80 11.35 23.39 3.99
CA ILE A 80 12.18 22.85 2.91
C ILE A 80 13.42 23.74 2.82
N GLU A 81 14.59 23.13 2.93
CA GLU A 81 15.90 23.79 2.83
C GLU A 81 16.71 23.19 1.69
N GLU A 82 17.48 24.01 0.99
CA GLU A 82 18.34 23.65 -0.14
C GLU A 82 19.82 23.79 0.24
N HIS A 83 20.61 22.78 -0.06
CA HIS A 83 22.06 22.79 0.06
C HIS A 83 22.72 23.27 -1.24
N GLY A 84 23.86 23.94 -1.15
CA GLY A 84 24.61 24.48 -2.31
C GLY A 84 25.08 23.45 -3.37
N ASP A 85 24.80 22.16 -3.21
CA ASP A 85 25.03 21.09 -4.20
C ASP A 85 23.74 20.51 -4.83
N GLY A 86 22.60 21.17 -4.65
CA GLY A 86 21.31 20.82 -5.28
C GLY A 86 20.50 19.73 -4.56
N ARG A 87 20.84 19.43 -3.30
CA ARG A 87 20.05 18.57 -2.40
C ARG A 87 19.06 19.40 -1.58
N PHE A 88 17.91 18.82 -1.27
CA PHE A 88 16.88 19.39 -0.42
C PHE A 88 16.65 18.54 0.83
N ARG A 89 16.25 19.16 1.94
CA ARG A 89 15.82 18.47 3.16
C ARG A 89 14.56 19.07 3.75
N PHE A 90 13.87 18.29 4.60
CA PHE A 90 12.74 18.78 5.39
C PHE A 90 13.16 18.99 6.84
N GLN A 91 13.62 20.20 7.16
CA GLN A 91 14.08 20.57 8.48
C GLN A 91 12.89 20.93 9.37
N LEU A 92 12.55 20.05 10.32
CA LEU A 92 11.45 20.28 11.26
C LEU A 92 11.76 21.42 12.24
N LYS A 93 10.71 22.13 12.66
CA LYS A 93 10.76 23.11 13.76
C LYS A 93 10.84 22.41 15.11
N GLU A 94 11.36 23.12 16.11
CA GLU A 94 11.30 22.68 17.50
C GLU A 94 9.85 22.46 17.94
N GLY A 95 9.59 21.36 18.66
CA GLY A 95 8.25 20.96 19.08
C GLY A 95 7.35 20.31 18.02
N SER A 96 7.78 20.24 16.74
CA SER A 96 7.03 19.52 15.70
C SER A 96 6.85 18.03 16.04
N HIS A 97 5.69 17.45 15.71
CA HIS A 97 5.54 15.99 15.77
C HIS A 97 6.47 15.32 14.75
N ARG A 98 6.80 14.04 15.00
CA ARG A 98 7.62 13.19 14.12
C ARG A 98 6.79 12.08 13.49
N ASN A 99 7.04 11.77 12.23
CA ASN A 99 6.53 10.60 11.53
C ASN A 99 7.44 10.27 10.34
N SER A 100 8.23 9.21 10.44
CA SER A 100 9.17 8.82 9.38
C SER A 100 8.48 8.52 8.05
N TYR A 101 7.22 8.04 8.04
CA TYR A 101 6.50 7.85 6.77
C TYR A 101 6.20 9.18 6.04
N ILE A 102 6.11 10.30 6.76
CA ILE A 102 5.87 11.62 6.17
C ILE A 102 7.21 12.30 5.89
N GLU A 103 8.14 12.30 6.85
CA GLU A 103 9.46 12.93 6.73
C GLU A 103 10.24 12.38 5.52
N GLU A 104 10.41 11.05 5.43
CA GLU A 104 11.12 10.39 4.33
C GLU A 104 10.39 10.56 2.99
N THR A 105 9.05 10.58 3.01
CA THR A 105 8.26 10.78 1.78
C THR A 105 8.44 12.20 1.24
N VAL A 106 8.40 13.21 2.10
CA VAL A 106 8.67 14.59 1.72
C VAL A 106 10.10 14.73 1.19
N LEU A 107 11.08 14.20 1.92
CA LEU A 107 12.50 14.25 1.54
C LEU A 107 12.73 13.66 0.13
N CYS A 108 12.27 12.43 -0.11
CA CYS A 108 12.41 11.77 -1.40
C CYS A 108 11.58 12.43 -2.51
N ALA A 109 10.35 12.88 -2.22
CA ALA A 109 9.50 13.53 -3.21
C ALA A 109 10.05 14.90 -3.63
N VAL A 110 10.53 15.72 -2.70
CA VAL A 110 11.07 17.06 -3.00
C VAL A 110 12.33 16.97 -3.85
N ASN A 111 13.31 16.12 -3.49
CA ASN A 111 14.51 15.92 -4.32
C ASN A 111 14.17 15.29 -5.68
N GLY A 112 13.28 14.30 -5.71
CA GLY A 112 12.82 13.70 -6.97
C GLY A 112 12.15 14.70 -7.90
N ILE A 113 11.28 15.57 -7.37
CA ILE A 113 10.63 16.66 -8.11
C ILE A 113 11.66 17.67 -8.61
N ALA A 114 12.59 18.12 -7.76
CA ALA A 114 13.59 19.11 -8.10
C ALA A 114 14.50 18.70 -9.28
N GLY A 115 14.76 17.39 -9.42
CA GLY A 115 15.57 16.85 -10.51
C GLY A 115 14.83 16.71 -11.86
N LEU A 116 13.49 16.76 -11.89
CA LEU A 116 12.73 16.60 -13.14
C LEU A 116 12.88 17.83 -14.05
N ASP A 117 13.08 17.59 -15.35
CA ASP A 117 13.21 18.67 -16.33
C ASP A 117 11.91 19.48 -16.46
N GLU A 118 10.75 18.84 -16.34
CA GLU A 118 9.44 19.51 -16.29
C GLU A 118 9.31 20.47 -15.10
N PHE A 119 9.91 20.13 -13.95
CA PHE A 119 9.96 21.02 -12.80
C PHE A 119 10.95 22.17 -13.03
N LYS A 120 12.18 21.87 -13.47
CA LYS A 120 13.25 22.88 -13.71
C LYS A 120 12.79 24.01 -14.64
N ASN A 121 11.98 23.70 -15.64
CA ASN A 121 11.39 24.68 -16.58
C ASN A 121 10.34 25.62 -15.96
N SER A 122 9.79 25.29 -14.79
CA SER A 122 8.75 26.09 -14.11
C SER A 122 9.15 26.60 -12.72
N ASN A 123 10.14 25.98 -12.09
CA ASN A 123 10.68 26.23 -10.75
C ASN A 123 9.63 26.77 -9.76
N THR A 124 8.64 25.94 -9.46
CA THR A 124 7.54 26.33 -8.59
C THR A 124 7.96 26.56 -7.13
N PHE A 125 9.14 26.10 -6.72
CA PHE A 125 9.74 26.44 -5.42
C PHE A 125 10.16 27.91 -5.38
N GLN A 126 10.85 28.41 -6.40
CA GLN A 126 11.20 29.83 -6.51
C GLN A 126 9.96 30.73 -6.49
N GLN A 127 8.86 30.31 -7.14
CA GLN A 127 7.57 31.00 -7.06
C GLN A 127 7.02 31.09 -5.63
N LEU A 128 7.20 30.07 -4.78
CA LEU A 128 6.79 30.11 -3.37
C LEU A 128 7.61 31.13 -2.56
N VAL A 129 8.92 31.19 -2.79
CA VAL A 129 9.83 32.16 -2.16
C VAL A 129 9.39 33.59 -2.49
N GLU A 130 9.24 33.89 -3.78
CA GLU A 130 8.87 35.22 -4.28
C GLU A 130 7.49 35.68 -3.80
N THR A 131 6.53 34.75 -3.69
CA THR A 131 5.16 35.05 -3.27
C THR A 131 4.94 34.94 -1.75
N LYS A 132 5.96 34.55 -0.97
CA LYS A 132 5.88 34.30 0.49
C LYS A 132 4.72 33.36 0.85
N MET A 133 4.65 32.24 0.12
CA MET A 133 3.64 31.21 0.31
C MET A 133 4.23 29.98 1.01
N ALA A 134 3.52 29.48 2.02
CA ALA A 134 3.80 28.23 2.71
C ALA A 134 2.95 27.11 2.09
N VAL A 135 3.50 25.91 2.06
CA VAL A 135 2.80 24.72 1.57
C VAL A 135 2.11 24.03 2.74
N HIS A 136 0.82 23.74 2.59
CA HIS A 136 0.03 23.02 3.58
C HIS A 136 -0.50 21.73 2.97
N VAL A 137 -0.33 20.64 3.71
CA VAL A 137 -0.78 19.30 3.31
C VAL A 137 -1.76 18.78 4.36
N ALA A 138 -2.95 18.35 3.93
CA ALA A 138 -3.93 17.68 4.77
C ALA A 138 -4.07 16.21 4.40
N LEU A 139 -3.94 15.32 5.39
CA LEU A 139 -3.94 13.87 5.24
C LEU A 139 -5.19 13.25 5.86
N ARG A 140 -5.92 12.40 5.11
CA ARG A 140 -7.08 11.64 5.60
C ARG A 140 -7.15 10.25 4.97
N GLY A 141 -7.46 9.21 5.74
CA GLY A 141 -7.73 7.86 5.25
C GLY A 141 -9.08 7.33 5.72
N ASP A 142 -9.78 6.62 4.85
CA ASP A 142 -11.06 5.98 5.16
C ASP A 142 -10.97 5.08 6.41
N ASN A 143 -12.08 4.99 7.15
CA ASN A 143 -12.17 4.25 8.41
C ASN A 143 -11.73 2.78 8.26
N ASP A 144 -11.98 2.18 7.10
CA ASP A 144 -11.67 0.78 6.77
C ASP A 144 -10.17 0.44 6.93
N PHE A 145 -9.25 1.41 6.89
CA PHE A 145 -7.82 1.17 7.18
C PHE A 145 -7.54 0.81 8.65
N TYR A 146 -8.51 1.04 9.54
CA TYR A 146 -8.36 0.94 11.00
C TYR A 146 -9.48 0.11 11.62
N SER A 147 -9.18 -0.59 12.71
CA SER A 147 -10.16 -1.43 13.40
C SER A 147 -11.30 -0.58 13.97
N GLN A 148 -12.52 -0.94 13.61
CA GLN A 148 -13.76 -0.34 14.13
C GLN A 148 -14.45 -1.24 15.18
N VAL A 149 -13.85 -2.40 15.52
CA VAL A 149 -14.46 -3.39 16.42
C VAL A 149 -14.71 -2.80 17.80
N GLN A 150 -13.69 -2.19 18.42
CA GLN A 150 -13.83 -1.55 19.73
C GLN A 150 -14.92 -0.47 19.72
N ARG A 151 -14.90 0.42 18.73
CA ARG A 151 -15.89 1.50 18.58
C ARG A 151 -17.33 1.00 18.48
N LEU A 152 -17.59 -0.07 17.73
CA LEU A 152 -18.93 -0.65 17.66
C LEU A 152 -19.32 -1.36 18.97
N THR A 153 -18.40 -2.06 19.61
CA THR A 153 -18.63 -2.71 20.92
C THR A 153 -18.95 -1.69 22.02
N GLU A 154 -18.21 -0.58 22.10
CA GLU A 154 -18.45 0.52 23.04
C GLU A 154 -19.79 1.24 22.80
N ALA A 155 -20.26 1.27 21.56
CA ALA A 155 -21.57 1.79 21.18
C ALA A 155 -22.71 0.77 21.32
N GLU A 156 -22.44 -0.43 21.86
CA GLU A 156 -23.38 -1.58 21.93
C GLU A 156 -23.98 -2.00 20.57
N LEU A 157 -23.29 -1.66 19.47
CA LEU A 157 -23.73 -1.93 18.11
C LEU A 157 -23.21 -3.29 17.61
N PRO A 158 -24.07 -4.15 17.04
CA PRO A 158 -23.63 -5.39 16.40
C PRO A 158 -22.57 -5.17 15.31
N LEU A 159 -21.58 -6.06 15.22
CA LEU A 159 -20.52 -6.03 14.20
C LEU A 159 -21.08 -6.38 12.80
N ARG A 160 -21.77 -5.42 12.17
CA ARG A 160 -22.48 -5.56 10.89
C ARG A 160 -22.04 -4.50 9.90
N ARG A 161 -22.03 -4.85 8.60
CA ARG A 161 -21.71 -3.93 7.48
C ARG A 161 -22.56 -2.65 7.48
N ALA A 162 -23.83 -2.74 7.89
CA ALA A 162 -24.71 -1.57 8.01
C ALA A 162 -24.22 -0.57 9.07
N ASN A 163 -23.80 -1.06 10.25
CA ASN A 163 -23.32 -0.22 11.35
C ASN A 163 -21.96 0.40 11.03
N LEU A 164 -21.05 -0.34 10.36
CA LEU A 164 -19.79 0.20 9.85
C LEU A 164 -20.01 1.35 8.84
N ARG A 165 -20.97 1.20 7.92
CA ARG A 165 -21.32 2.24 6.93
C ARG A 165 -22.04 3.46 7.52
N ALA A 166 -22.59 3.35 8.72
CA ALA A 166 -23.26 4.44 9.43
C ALA A 166 -22.30 5.30 10.28
N LEU A 167 -21.03 4.89 10.42
CA LEU A 167 -20.00 5.69 11.09
C LEU A 167 -19.66 6.94 10.26
N GLU A 168 -19.39 8.06 10.94
CA GLU A 168 -18.85 9.27 10.31
C GLU A 168 -17.54 8.94 9.58
N SER A 169 -17.31 9.55 8.41
CA SER A 169 -16.08 9.36 7.64
C SER A 169 -14.88 10.03 8.31
N PHE A 170 -13.71 9.41 8.19
CA PHE A 170 -12.44 9.93 8.72
C PHE A 170 -12.41 10.09 10.24
N LEU A 171 -12.93 9.11 10.98
CA LEU A 171 -12.81 9.07 12.44
C LEU A 171 -11.35 8.84 12.86
N PRO A 172 -10.96 9.28 14.09
CA PRO A 172 -9.70 8.88 14.69
C PRO A 172 -9.59 7.35 14.80
N PRO A 173 -8.38 6.78 14.63
CA PRO A 173 -8.17 5.35 14.79
C PRO A 173 -8.19 4.97 16.27
N THR A 174 -8.61 3.75 16.57
CA THR A 174 -8.40 3.12 17.87
C THR A 174 -6.90 2.90 18.09
N MET A 175 -6.37 3.38 19.21
CA MET A 175 -4.94 3.28 19.57
C MET A 175 -4.75 2.28 20.70
N GLU A 176 -3.76 1.40 20.57
CA GLU A 176 -3.37 0.41 21.59
C GLU A 176 -1.91 0.63 21.99
N GLU A 177 -1.59 0.51 23.28
CA GLU A 177 -0.20 0.59 23.73
C GLU A 177 0.54 -0.73 23.45
N ARG A 178 1.63 -0.66 22.68
CA ARG A 178 2.52 -1.79 22.39
C ARG A 178 3.96 -1.37 22.58
N ASN A 179 4.67 -2.03 23.50
CA ASN A 179 6.07 -1.76 23.83
C ASN A 179 6.35 -0.28 24.19
N GLY A 180 5.48 0.34 25.01
CA GLY A 180 5.63 1.74 25.43
C GLY A 180 5.33 2.78 24.33
N LYS A 181 4.63 2.37 23.24
CA LYS A 181 4.21 3.26 22.16
C LYS A 181 2.74 3.02 21.82
N LEU A 182 1.98 4.09 21.63
CA LEU A 182 0.63 4.01 21.08
C LEU A 182 0.69 3.68 19.58
N VAL A 183 -0.03 2.64 19.17
CA VAL A 183 -0.09 2.15 17.80
C VAL A 183 -1.55 2.02 17.36
N ALA A 184 -1.88 2.60 16.21
CA ALA A 184 -3.21 2.44 15.62
C ALA A 184 -3.47 0.97 15.26
N LEU A 185 -4.65 0.45 15.62
CA LEU A 185 -5.12 -0.86 15.21
C LEU A 185 -5.44 -0.84 13.70
N LYS A 186 -4.60 -1.45 12.87
CA LYS A 186 -4.72 -1.46 11.40
C LYS A 186 -5.32 -2.76 10.88
N THR A 187 -6.12 -2.68 9.82
CA THR A 187 -6.81 -3.82 9.17
C THR A 187 -5.95 -4.58 8.14
N GLY A 188 -4.66 -4.26 8.02
CA GLY A 188 -3.75 -4.89 7.05
C GLY A 188 -3.84 -4.35 5.61
N MET A 189 -4.81 -3.48 5.28
CA MET A 189 -5.01 -2.93 3.92
C MET A 189 -3.89 -2.01 3.37
N GLY A 190 -2.72 -1.95 4.02
CA GLY A 190 -1.57 -1.19 3.54
C GLY A 190 -1.70 0.33 3.71
N SER A 191 -2.28 0.82 4.82
CA SER A 191 -2.54 2.26 5.04
C SER A 191 -1.31 3.16 4.92
N SER A 192 -0.11 2.68 5.30
CA SER A 192 1.14 3.41 5.09
C SER A 192 1.51 3.54 3.61
N ALA A 193 1.29 2.51 2.78
CA ALA A 193 1.57 2.59 1.35
C ALA A 193 0.57 3.51 0.61
N ALA A 194 -0.70 3.50 1.03
CA ALA A 194 -1.71 4.42 0.52
C ALA A 194 -1.42 5.87 0.93
N LEU A 195 -1.02 6.12 2.18
CA LEU A 195 -0.52 7.41 2.64
C LEU A 195 0.64 7.91 1.76
N VAL A 196 1.74 7.15 1.69
CA VAL A 196 2.95 7.51 0.93
C VAL A 196 2.60 7.82 -0.53
N MET A 197 1.82 6.96 -1.18
CA MET A 197 1.37 7.21 -2.55
C MET A 197 0.58 8.50 -2.70
N SER A 198 -0.47 8.67 -1.90
CA SER A 198 -1.34 9.85 -2.02
C SER A 198 -0.51 11.13 -1.83
N LEU A 199 0.46 11.11 -0.91
CA LEU A 199 1.34 12.23 -0.61
C LEU A 199 2.33 12.50 -1.77
N VAL A 200 3.05 11.49 -2.26
CA VAL A 200 3.97 11.64 -3.41
C VAL A 200 3.23 12.19 -4.62
N ALA A 201 2.11 11.59 -5.02
CA ALA A 201 1.40 12.08 -6.21
C ALA A 201 0.73 13.43 -5.99
N ALA A 202 0.24 13.76 -4.78
CA ALA A 202 -0.29 15.09 -4.52
C ALA A 202 0.81 16.15 -4.57
N LEU A 203 2.03 15.88 -4.07
CA LEU A 203 3.18 16.78 -4.19
C LEU A 203 3.64 16.90 -5.65
N VAL A 204 3.83 15.78 -6.36
CA VAL A 204 4.23 15.79 -7.78
C VAL A 204 3.20 16.52 -8.64
N ALA A 205 1.91 16.22 -8.52
CA ALA A 205 0.86 16.90 -9.30
C ALA A 205 0.57 18.34 -8.84
N PHE A 206 1.11 18.77 -7.70
CA PHE A 206 1.06 20.16 -7.24
C PHE A 206 2.22 20.99 -7.81
N PHE A 207 3.44 20.45 -7.79
CA PHE A 207 4.66 21.16 -8.19
C PHE A 207 5.05 20.99 -9.67
N VAL A 208 4.73 19.84 -10.28
CA VAL A 208 5.05 19.50 -11.66
C VAL A 208 3.80 19.67 -12.53
N PRO A 209 3.82 20.59 -13.52
CA PRO A 209 2.75 20.66 -14.51
C PRO A 209 2.69 19.35 -15.32
N THR A 210 1.56 18.64 -15.22
CA THR A 210 1.17 17.49 -16.06
C THR A 210 2.11 16.26 -16.09
N ILE A 211 2.05 15.39 -15.08
CA ILE A 211 2.42 13.96 -15.19
C ILE A 211 1.36 13.09 -14.51
N GLY A 212 0.88 12.03 -15.18
CA GLY A 212 -0.02 11.00 -14.62
C GLY A 212 0.77 9.80 -14.06
N SER A 213 0.31 9.19 -12.96
CA SER A 213 1.20 8.49 -11.99
C SER A 213 1.24 6.95 -11.97
N GLY A 214 2.37 6.41 -11.46
CA GLY A 214 2.74 5.02 -11.12
C GLY A 214 4.14 4.95 -10.43
N PHE A 215 4.65 3.85 -9.85
CA PHE A 215 4.04 2.53 -9.56
C PHE A 215 4.77 1.70 -8.45
N ASP A 216 4.60 2.05 -7.16
CA ASP A 216 4.71 1.15 -5.96
C ASP A 216 4.03 1.47 -4.56
N VAL A 217 3.06 2.38 -4.36
CA VAL A 217 2.46 3.29 -5.34
C VAL A 217 1.70 2.49 -6.45
N SER A 218 1.63 1.14 -6.33
CA SER A 218 1.37 0.16 -7.42
C SER A 218 -0.10 -0.14 -7.63
N ALA A 219 -0.67 -1.00 -6.77
CA ALA A 219 -2.11 -1.22 -6.73
C ALA A 219 -2.89 0.09 -6.48
N ALA A 220 -2.17 1.15 -6.08
CA ALA A 220 -2.68 2.50 -6.00
C ALA A 220 -2.72 3.31 -7.31
N CYS A 221 -1.94 2.96 -8.34
CA CYS A 221 -1.90 3.62 -9.65
C CYS A 221 -2.42 2.78 -10.82
N PHE A 222 -1.99 1.52 -11.01
CA PHE A 222 -2.55 0.64 -12.08
C PHE A 222 -3.59 -0.37 -11.56
N GLY A 223 -3.98 -0.31 -10.29
CA GLY A 223 -5.06 -1.14 -9.73
C GLY A 223 -4.68 -2.61 -9.49
N SER A 224 -5.64 -3.52 -9.64
CA SER A 224 -5.42 -4.96 -9.44
C SER A 224 -4.36 -5.51 -10.41
N GLN A 225 -3.40 -6.28 -9.89
CA GLN A 225 -2.21 -6.71 -10.64
C GLN A 225 -1.57 -8.01 -10.14
N ARG A 226 -0.83 -8.68 -11.05
CA ARG A 226 0.31 -9.54 -10.70
C ARG A 226 1.57 -8.68 -10.67
N TYR A 227 2.25 -8.69 -9.53
CA TYR A 227 3.49 -7.96 -9.28
C TYR A 227 4.69 -8.90 -9.14
N THR A 228 5.81 -8.54 -9.75
CA THR A 228 7.15 -9.09 -9.51
C THR A 228 8.06 -7.96 -9.03
N ARG A 229 8.81 -8.18 -7.95
CA ARG A 229 9.66 -7.15 -7.35
C ARG A 229 10.79 -6.72 -8.31
N PHE A 230 11.25 -5.47 -8.18
CA PHE A 230 12.47 -4.98 -8.83
C PHE A 230 13.73 -5.28 -7.98
N PRO A 231 14.92 -5.44 -8.59
CA PRO A 231 16.16 -5.65 -7.85
C PRO A 231 16.38 -4.53 -6.84
N ALA A 232 16.54 -4.89 -5.55
CA ALA A 232 16.72 -3.90 -4.50
C ALA A 232 17.96 -3.01 -4.72
N THR A 233 18.97 -3.54 -5.42
CA THR A 233 20.23 -2.88 -5.77
C THR A 233 20.06 -1.63 -6.64
N ILE A 234 18.91 -1.45 -7.30
CA ILE A 234 18.52 -0.20 -7.99
C ILE A 234 18.52 0.99 -7.02
N LEU A 235 18.25 0.75 -5.73
CA LEU A 235 18.12 1.77 -4.69
C LEU A 235 19.35 1.94 -3.80
N ASP A 236 20.40 1.11 -3.93
CA ASP A 236 21.57 1.13 -3.04
C ASP A 236 22.26 2.51 -3.02
N ALA A 237 22.23 3.21 -4.16
CA ALA A 237 22.76 4.56 -4.34
C ALA A 237 21.98 5.67 -3.60
N PHE A 238 20.81 5.38 -3.02
CA PHE A 238 19.89 6.37 -2.44
C PHE A 238 19.53 6.03 -0.98
N THR A 239 20.50 5.50 -0.23
CA THR A 239 20.30 4.94 1.12
C THR A 239 20.55 5.92 2.27
N THR A 240 21.04 7.13 1.99
CA THR A 240 21.28 8.20 2.97
C THR A 240 20.85 9.56 2.41
N GLU A 241 20.50 10.51 3.29
CA GLU A 241 20.20 11.91 2.91
C GLU A 241 21.33 12.51 2.04
N ASP A 242 22.58 12.18 2.35
CA ASP A 242 23.74 12.68 1.60
C ASP A 242 23.75 12.25 0.13
N ALA A 243 23.17 11.10 -0.19
CA ALA A 243 23.15 10.50 -1.52
C ALA A 243 21.87 10.85 -2.33
N LEU A 244 20.89 11.54 -1.72
CA LEU A 244 19.63 11.93 -2.37
C LEU A 244 19.77 13.16 -3.29
N LYS A 245 20.73 13.13 -4.22
CA LYS A 245 20.91 14.21 -5.21
C LYS A 245 19.77 14.22 -6.22
N SER A 246 19.16 15.38 -6.40
CA SER A 246 17.98 15.59 -7.23
C SER A 246 18.13 15.02 -8.66
N ASP A 247 19.22 15.34 -9.35
CA ASP A 247 19.51 14.83 -10.70
C ASP A 247 19.76 13.32 -10.77
N ASP A 248 20.32 12.73 -9.71
CA ASP A 248 20.61 11.30 -9.65
C ASP A 248 19.30 10.51 -9.46
N ILE A 249 18.41 11.01 -8.60
CA ILE A 249 17.06 10.48 -8.40
C ILE A 249 16.24 10.61 -9.68
N ALA A 250 16.25 11.77 -10.34
CA ALA A 250 15.51 12.00 -11.59
C ALA A 250 15.96 11.05 -12.71
N ARG A 251 17.28 10.85 -12.87
CA ARG A 251 17.84 9.87 -13.81
C ARG A 251 17.46 8.43 -13.45
N CYS A 252 17.35 8.11 -12.16
CA CYS A 252 16.89 6.79 -11.70
C CYS A 252 15.40 6.57 -12.05
N ILE A 253 14.50 7.45 -11.61
CA ILE A 253 13.03 7.26 -11.75
C ILE A 253 12.55 7.33 -13.21
N THR A 254 13.25 8.04 -14.10
CA THR A 254 12.89 8.13 -15.53
C THR A 254 13.44 6.98 -16.38
N ASN A 255 14.37 6.17 -15.85
CA ASN A 255 15.02 5.10 -16.61
C ASN A 255 14.12 3.87 -16.80
N ARG A 256 13.32 3.86 -17.88
CA ARG A 256 12.39 2.78 -18.20
C ARG A 256 13.04 1.38 -18.31
N ALA A 257 14.29 1.31 -18.76
CA ALA A 257 15.00 0.04 -18.91
C ALA A 257 15.47 -0.54 -17.55
N LEU A 258 15.76 0.33 -16.58
CA LEU A 258 16.14 -0.05 -15.21
C LEU A 258 14.95 -0.66 -14.45
N TRP A 259 13.77 -0.03 -14.56
CA TRP A 259 12.57 -0.46 -13.86
C TRP A 259 11.84 -1.63 -14.52
N ASP A 260 11.83 -1.70 -15.86
CA ASP A 260 11.18 -2.76 -16.65
C ASP A 260 9.73 -3.07 -16.24
N THR A 261 8.96 -2.00 -16.02
CA THR A 261 7.58 -2.06 -15.53
C THR A 261 6.66 -3.01 -16.33
N PRO A 262 6.71 -3.09 -17.68
CA PRO A 262 5.82 -3.97 -18.46
C PRO A 262 6.00 -5.48 -18.19
N ASN A 263 7.20 -5.91 -17.77
CA ASN A 263 7.44 -7.32 -17.43
C ASN A 263 7.11 -7.61 -15.95
N ARG A 264 7.43 -6.66 -15.06
CA ARG A 264 7.18 -6.75 -13.62
C ARG A 264 5.72 -6.61 -13.23
N VAL A 265 4.93 -5.92 -14.05
CA VAL A 265 3.53 -5.60 -13.76
C VAL A 265 2.64 -6.11 -14.86
N LYS A 266 1.67 -6.95 -14.51
CA LYS A 266 0.57 -7.31 -15.41
C LYS A 266 -0.76 -7.00 -14.75
N SER A 267 -1.62 -6.30 -15.46
CA SER A 267 -3.00 -6.04 -15.03
C SER A 267 -3.74 -7.36 -14.87
N VAL A 268 -4.54 -7.48 -13.81
CA VAL A 268 -5.44 -8.62 -13.60
C VAL A 268 -6.79 -8.10 -13.13
N ARG A 269 -7.87 -8.80 -13.49
CA ARG A 269 -9.22 -8.53 -12.99
C ARG A 269 -9.75 -9.76 -12.27
N LEU A 270 -10.76 -9.55 -11.43
CA LEU A 270 -11.66 -10.64 -11.02
C LEU A 270 -12.80 -10.75 -12.03
N PRO A 271 -13.50 -11.90 -12.10
CA PRO A 271 -14.78 -11.99 -12.81
C PRO A 271 -15.82 -11.04 -12.18
N SER A 272 -16.78 -10.57 -12.97
CA SER A 272 -17.62 -9.41 -12.59
C SER A 272 -18.43 -9.60 -11.30
N SER A 273 -18.87 -10.83 -11.01
CA SER A 273 -19.68 -11.17 -9.83
C SER A 273 -18.86 -11.56 -8.60
N PHE A 274 -17.54 -11.39 -8.61
CA PHE A 274 -16.66 -11.80 -7.52
C PHE A 274 -16.36 -10.62 -6.59
N HIS A 275 -16.57 -10.84 -5.29
CA HIS A 275 -16.37 -9.82 -4.28
C HIS A 275 -15.31 -10.23 -3.25
N LEU A 276 -14.24 -9.44 -3.15
CA LEU A 276 -13.30 -9.54 -2.03
C LEU A 276 -13.92 -8.87 -0.80
N ILE A 277 -14.09 -9.62 0.28
CA ILE A 277 -14.62 -9.12 1.56
C ILE A 277 -13.51 -9.19 2.61
N MET A 278 -13.12 -8.02 3.14
CA MET A 278 -12.21 -7.93 4.27
C MET A 278 -12.98 -8.05 5.59
N ARG A 279 -12.47 -8.88 6.51
CA ARG A 279 -13.00 -9.03 7.86
C ARG A 279 -11.90 -8.77 8.88
N ASP A 280 -12.14 -7.79 9.74
CA ASP A 280 -11.27 -7.49 10.88
C ASP A 280 -11.47 -8.54 12.00
N VAL A 281 -10.38 -8.87 12.68
CA VAL A 281 -10.27 -9.89 13.74
C VAL A 281 -9.51 -9.34 14.97
N SER A 282 -9.66 -8.03 15.21
CA SER A 282 -9.21 -7.28 16.40
C SER A 282 -7.72 -7.33 16.75
N SER A 283 -6.84 -7.75 15.83
CA SER A 283 -5.40 -7.70 16.03
C SER A 283 -4.64 -7.38 14.74
N GLY A 284 -3.94 -6.26 14.72
CA GLY A 284 -2.96 -5.94 13.67
C GLY A 284 -1.62 -6.63 13.94
N SER A 285 -0.95 -7.12 12.89
CA SER A 285 0.33 -7.83 13.01
C SER A 285 1.54 -6.89 12.91
N ALA A 286 2.65 -7.24 13.56
CA ALA A 286 3.91 -6.49 13.52
C ALA A 286 4.76 -6.91 12.30
N THR A 287 4.30 -6.58 11.10
CA THR A 287 4.81 -7.09 9.81
C THR A 287 6.34 -7.06 9.67
N VAL A 288 7.01 -5.99 10.14
CA VAL A 288 8.48 -5.85 10.07
C VAL A 288 9.20 -6.94 10.87
N SER A 289 8.66 -7.35 12.03
CA SER A 289 9.23 -8.43 12.84
C SER A 289 9.02 -9.80 12.19
N MET A 290 7.85 -10.02 11.60
CA MET A 290 7.50 -11.26 10.91
C MET A 290 8.39 -11.49 9.69
N VAL A 291 8.55 -10.45 8.85
CA VAL A 291 9.45 -10.48 7.68
C VAL A 291 10.89 -10.81 8.08
N ARG A 292 11.42 -10.17 9.14
CA ARG A 292 12.79 -10.45 9.63
C ARG A 292 12.99 -11.91 10.05
N GLN A 293 11.97 -12.53 10.64
CA GLN A 293 12.02 -13.94 11.05
C GLN A 293 11.96 -14.90 9.86
N VAL A 294 11.11 -14.63 8.85
CA VAL A 294 11.09 -15.44 7.61
C VAL A 294 12.42 -15.33 6.86
N LEU A 295 12.99 -14.12 6.74
CA LEU A 295 14.32 -13.90 6.13
C LEU A 295 15.47 -14.57 6.92
N LYS A 296 15.32 -14.71 8.25
CA LYS A 296 16.26 -15.46 9.08
C LYS A 296 16.16 -16.96 8.79
N TRP A 297 14.95 -17.51 8.79
CA TRP A 297 14.70 -18.93 8.48
C TRP A 297 15.21 -19.34 7.10
N GLN A 298 15.01 -18.51 6.07
CA GLN A 298 15.56 -18.74 4.73
C GLN A 298 17.09 -18.93 4.73
N LYS A 299 17.82 -18.20 5.60
CA LYS A 299 19.28 -18.31 5.73
C LYS A 299 19.71 -19.53 6.56
N GLU A 300 18.92 -19.89 7.57
CA GLU A 300 19.22 -21.04 8.45
C GLU A 300 18.87 -22.39 7.82
N GLN A 301 17.86 -22.44 6.93
CA GLN A 301 17.37 -23.67 6.31
C GLN A 301 17.10 -23.52 4.79
N PRO A 302 18.11 -23.15 3.98
CA PRO A 302 17.92 -22.73 2.59
C PRO A 302 17.24 -23.78 1.70
N GLU A 303 17.64 -25.05 1.80
CA GLU A 303 17.05 -26.15 1.04
C GLU A 303 15.57 -26.38 1.37
N HIS A 304 15.18 -26.25 2.64
CA HIS A 304 13.79 -26.39 3.05
C HIS A 304 12.97 -25.17 2.64
N ALA A 305 13.50 -23.97 2.89
CA ALA A 305 12.85 -22.72 2.53
C ALA A 305 12.59 -22.63 1.02
N ARG A 306 13.57 -23.00 0.19
CA ARG A 306 13.43 -23.05 -1.27
C ARG A 306 12.28 -23.98 -1.69
N ARG A 307 12.24 -25.23 -1.22
CA ARG A 307 11.15 -26.17 -1.56
C ARG A 307 9.77 -25.63 -1.20
N VAL A 308 9.64 -25.03 -0.02
CA VAL A 308 8.36 -24.45 0.45
C VAL A 308 7.98 -23.24 -0.41
N MET A 309 8.92 -22.33 -0.71
CA MET A 309 8.67 -21.15 -1.53
C MET A 309 8.36 -21.49 -2.99
N ASP A 310 9.08 -22.43 -3.60
CA ASP A 310 8.81 -22.91 -4.96
C ASP A 310 7.40 -23.53 -5.06
N ALA A 311 6.99 -24.31 -4.05
CA ALA A 311 5.64 -24.90 -3.97
C ALA A 311 4.53 -23.84 -3.75
N ILE A 312 4.78 -22.83 -2.92
CA ILE A 312 3.86 -21.69 -2.75
C ILE A 312 3.74 -20.93 -4.07
N HIS A 313 4.85 -20.62 -4.73
CA HIS A 313 4.84 -19.90 -6.00
C HIS A 313 4.06 -20.66 -7.09
N HIS A 314 4.25 -21.97 -7.21
CA HIS A 314 3.46 -22.81 -8.12
C HIS A 314 1.95 -22.66 -7.87
N HIS A 315 1.50 -22.71 -6.62
CA HIS A 315 0.09 -22.54 -6.29
C HIS A 315 -0.41 -21.09 -6.45
N ASN A 316 0.44 -20.06 -6.26
CA ASN A 316 0.09 -18.68 -6.59
C ASN A 316 -0.28 -18.55 -8.08
N MET A 317 0.56 -19.12 -8.96
CA MET A 317 0.35 -19.06 -10.41
C MET A 317 -0.90 -19.82 -10.84
N GLU A 318 -1.22 -20.96 -10.21
CA GLU A 318 -2.46 -21.70 -10.48
C GLU A 318 -3.73 -20.95 -10.05
N VAL A 319 -3.67 -20.19 -8.95
CA VAL A 319 -4.76 -19.31 -8.49
C VAL A 319 -4.95 -18.13 -9.46
N GLU A 320 -3.87 -17.43 -9.82
CA GLU A 320 -3.90 -16.33 -10.78
C GLU A 320 -4.46 -16.78 -12.13
N ARG A 321 -3.91 -17.87 -12.68
CA ARG A 321 -4.39 -18.46 -13.94
C ARG A 321 -5.84 -18.90 -13.84
N GLY A 322 -6.29 -19.40 -12.69
CA GLY A 322 -7.70 -19.69 -12.46
C GLY A 322 -8.61 -18.47 -12.61
N PHE A 323 -8.24 -17.33 -12.02
CA PHE A 323 -9.01 -16.10 -12.22
C PHE A 323 -8.94 -15.60 -13.66
N ALA A 324 -7.79 -15.70 -14.33
CA ALA A 324 -7.65 -15.35 -15.74
C ALA A 324 -8.54 -16.21 -16.65
N ASP A 325 -8.50 -17.54 -16.50
CA ASP A 325 -9.34 -18.48 -17.27
C ASP A 325 -10.85 -18.20 -17.05
N LEU A 326 -11.28 -17.81 -15.83
CA LEU A 326 -12.67 -17.40 -15.58
C LEU A 326 -13.03 -16.09 -16.29
N CYS A 327 -12.11 -15.13 -16.35
CA CYS A 327 -12.32 -13.86 -17.04
C CYS A 327 -12.43 -14.06 -18.56
N GLU A 328 -11.54 -14.85 -19.15
CA GLU A 328 -11.62 -15.22 -20.58
C GLU A 328 -12.91 -15.99 -20.91
N LEU A 329 -13.40 -16.82 -19.99
CA LEU A 329 -14.66 -17.54 -20.15
C LEU A 329 -15.88 -16.60 -20.03
N GLU A 330 -15.86 -15.65 -19.10
CA GLU A 330 -16.86 -14.58 -18.99
C GLU A 330 -16.91 -13.70 -20.24
N ASP A 331 -15.75 -13.32 -20.80
CA ASP A 331 -15.65 -12.48 -22.01
C ASP A 331 -16.03 -13.23 -23.30
N SER A 332 -15.95 -14.58 -23.32
CA SER A 332 -16.27 -15.41 -24.49
C SER A 332 -17.66 -16.05 -24.47
N CYS A 333 -18.36 -16.04 -23.33
CA CYS A 333 -19.71 -16.59 -23.22
C CYS A 333 -20.78 -15.63 -23.77
N SER A 334 -21.61 -16.11 -24.70
CA SER A 334 -22.71 -15.34 -25.29
C SER A 334 -23.93 -15.19 -24.36
N SER A 335 -24.00 -16.01 -23.31
CA SER A 335 -25.00 -15.96 -22.24
C SER A 335 -24.30 -15.74 -20.90
N PRO A 336 -24.85 -14.92 -19.98
CA PRO A 336 -24.25 -14.72 -18.66
C PRO A 336 -24.16 -16.05 -17.89
N ILE A 337 -23.08 -16.20 -17.13
CA ILE A 337 -22.86 -17.34 -16.22
C ILE A 337 -23.81 -17.18 -15.03
N ASP A 338 -24.53 -18.25 -14.68
CA ASP A 338 -25.39 -18.28 -13.49
C ASP A 338 -24.56 -18.41 -12.20
N TRP A 339 -24.00 -17.28 -11.78
CA TRP A 339 -23.19 -17.19 -10.56
C TRP A 339 -24.02 -17.40 -9.27
N GLU A 340 -25.34 -17.20 -9.31
CA GLU A 340 -26.20 -17.39 -8.13
C GLU A 340 -26.36 -18.89 -7.83
N SER A 341 -26.70 -19.70 -8.84
CA SER A 341 -26.76 -21.16 -8.72
C SER A 341 -25.40 -21.77 -8.31
N LEU A 342 -24.31 -21.32 -8.93
CA LEU A 342 -22.95 -21.76 -8.58
C LEU A 342 -22.52 -21.35 -7.16
N ALA A 343 -23.17 -20.36 -6.55
CA ALA A 343 -22.92 -19.92 -5.20
C ALA A 343 -23.67 -20.74 -4.13
N GLU A 344 -24.70 -21.52 -4.48
CA GLU A 344 -25.46 -22.32 -3.50
C GLU A 344 -24.60 -23.38 -2.79
N GLY A 345 -23.62 -23.96 -3.50
CA GLY A 345 -22.70 -24.96 -2.93
C GLY A 345 -21.63 -25.45 -3.90
N ARG A 346 -20.62 -26.16 -3.39
CA ARG A 346 -19.49 -26.65 -4.21
C ARG A 346 -19.89 -27.82 -5.11
N GLU A 347 -20.93 -28.54 -4.70
CA GLU A 347 -21.63 -29.57 -5.48
C GLU A 347 -22.26 -28.99 -6.75
N GLN A 348 -22.72 -27.73 -6.73
CA GLN A 348 -23.30 -27.07 -7.90
C GLN A 348 -22.27 -26.63 -8.92
N TRP A 349 -20.97 -26.58 -8.58
CA TRP A 349 -19.94 -26.05 -9.47
C TRP A 349 -19.92 -26.73 -10.85
N ASN A 350 -20.16 -28.04 -10.90
CA ASN A 350 -20.22 -28.79 -12.17
C ASN A 350 -21.66 -28.98 -12.70
N VAL A 351 -22.67 -28.46 -12.00
CA VAL A 351 -24.10 -28.56 -12.30
C VAL A 351 -24.54 -27.24 -12.94
N GLY A 352 -24.40 -27.14 -14.26
CA GLY A 352 -24.67 -25.93 -15.03
C GLY A 352 -23.62 -25.75 -16.11
N ASP A 353 -22.39 -25.39 -15.73
CA ASP A 353 -21.24 -25.31 -16.64
C ASP A 353 -20.02 -26.04 -16.05
N ALA A 354 -19.71 -27.22 -16.60
CA ALA A 354 -18.57 -28.03 -16.20
C ALA A 354 -17.20 -27.36 -16.45
N ARG A 355 -17.10 -26.38 -17.38
CA ARG A 355 -15.87 -25.59 -17.60
C ARG A 355 -15.65 -24.65 -16.43
N VAL A 356 -16.68 -23.89 -16.05
CA VAL A 356 -16.65 -23.02 -14.86
C VAL A 356 -16.34 -23.85 -13.62
N GLY A 357 -17.04 -24.96 -13.41
CA GLY A 357 -16.84 -25.85 -12.27
C GLY A 357 -15.43 -26.43 -12.14
N THR A 358 -14.81 -26.77 -13.27
CA THR A 358 -13.42 -27.22 -13.32
C THR A 358 -12.47 -26.12 -12.86
N ILE A 359 -12.67 -24.87 -13.32
CA ILE A 359 -11.79 -23.75 -12.96
C ILE A 359 -11.99 -23.34 -11.48
N LEU A 360 -13.24 -23.24 -11.00
CA LEU A 360 -13.55 -23.02 -9.58
C LEU A 360 -12.90 -24.08 -8.69
N SER A 361 -13.02 -25.36 -9.08
CA SER A 361 -12.39 -26.47 -8.39
C SER A 361 -10.86 -26.36 -8.37
N ARG A 362 -10.24 -25.87 -9.45
CA ARG A 362 -8.78 -25.66 -9.53
C ARG A 362 -8.33 -24.54 -8.61
N ILE A 363 -8.99 -23.37 -8.64
CA ILE A 363 -8.72 -22.23 -7.76
C ILE A 363 -8.82 -22.66 -6.30
N ASN A 364 -9.93 -23.30 -5.90
CA ASN A 364 -10.17 -23.70 -4.51
C ASN A 364 -9.10 -24.68 -4.00
N LYS A 365 -8.73 -25.68 -4.82
CA LYS A 365 -7.68 -26.65 -4.48
C LYS A 365 -6.31 -25.99 -4.38
N ALA A 366 -5.94 -25.13 -5.33
CA ALA A 366 -4.67 -24.41 -5.31
C ALA A 366 -4.57 -23.47 -4.11
N TYR A 367 -5.62 -22.70 -3.80
CA TYR A 367 -5.66 -21.79 -2.66
C TYR A 367 -5.60 -22.54 -1.31
N SER A 368 -6.24 -23.70 -1.21
CA SER A 368 -6.16 -24.56 -0.01
C SER A 368 -4.74 -25.12 0.21
N LYS A 369 -4.04 -25.49 -0.87
CA LYS A 369 -2.62 -25.90 -0.81
C LYS A 369 -1.70 -24.73 -0.46
N PHE A 370 -1.92 -23.57 -1.06
CA PHE A 370 -1.26 -22.31 -0.71
C PHE A 370 -1.36 -22.02 0.79
N ARG A 371 -2.56 -22.01 1.38
CA ARG A 371 -2.75 -21.79 2.83
C ARG A 371 -2.03 -22.83 3.69
N GLY A 372 -2.03 -24.10 3.29
CA GLY A 372 -1.27 -25.15 3.97
C GLY A 372 0.23 -24.84 4.05
N LEU A 373 0.82 -24.42 2.93
CA LEU A 373 2.25 -24.07 2.85
C LEU A 373 2.58 -22.75 3.56
N MET A 374 1.66 -21.77 3.58
CA MET A 374 1.85 -20.53 4.37
C MET A 374 1.88 -20.83 5.89
N ARG A 375 1.08 -21.78 6.37
CA ARG A 375 1.16 -22.29 7.76
C ARG A 375 2.44 -23.08 8.03
N GLU A 376 2.91 -23.87 7.06
CA GLU A 376 4.21 -24.56 7.14
C GLU A 376 5.35 -23.55 7.26
N MET A 377 5.41 -22.54 6.39
CA MET A 377 6.38 -21.44 6.47
C MET A 377 6.31 -20.73 7.83
N GLY A 378 5.11 -20.40 8.32
CA GLY A 378 4.94 -19.76 9.62
C GLY A 378 5.49 -20.62 10.77
N THR A 379 5.18 -21.91 10.76
CA THR A 379 5.69 -22.87 11.75
C THR A 379 7.21 -22.98 11.69
N SER A 380 7.78 -23.14 10.49
CA SER A 380 9.23 -23.30 10.29
C SER A 380 10.02 -22.03 10.60
N ALA A 381 9.43 -20.85 10.43
CA ALA A 381 10.04 -19.55 10.75
C ALA A 381 9.77 -19.03 12.17
N GLY A 382 8.91 -19.69 12.95
CA GLY A 382 8.48 -19.22 14.28
C GLY A 382 7.51 -18.02 14.23
N VAL A 383 6.81 -17.82 13.11
CA VAL A 383 5.97 -16.65 12.82
C VAL A 383 4.49 -17.05 12.74
N PRO A 384 3.58 -16.36 13.45
CA PRO A 384 2.13 -16.59 13.33
C PRO A 384 1.58 -15.97 12.03
N ILE A 385 1.91 -16.57 10.88
CA ILE A 385 1.43 -16.13 9.54
C ILE A 385 -0.08 -16.35 9.42
N GLU A 386 -0.55 -17.54 9.82
CA GLU A 386 -1.96 -17.86 10.00
C GLU A 386 -2.08 -18.66 11.32
N PRO A 387 -2.30 -17.98 12.46
CA PRO A 387 -2.41 -18.63 13.77
C PRO A 387 -3.71 -19.46 13.90
N PRO A 388 -3.82 -20.36 14.90
CA PRO A 388 -4.95 -21.28 15.04
C PRO A 388 -6.32 -20.61 15.09
N GLU A 389 -6.43 -19.44 15.73
CA GLU A 389 -7.67 -18.67 15.85
C GLU A 389 -8.13 -18.14 14.48
N GLN A 390 -7.18 -17.67 13.66
CA GLN A 390 -7.46 -17.25 12.28
C GLN A 390 -7.76 -18.46 11.38
N THR A 391 -7.05 -19.57 11.56
CA THR A 391 -7.35 -20.83 10.84
C THR A 391 -8.81 -21.25 11.09
N ALA A 392 -9.25 -21.27 12.36
CA ALA A 392 -10.63 -21.63 12.71
C ALA A 392 -11.67 -20.68 12.08
N ILE A 393 -11.44 -19.35 12.14
CA ILE A 393 -12.34 -18.36 11.52
C ILE A 393 -12.42 -18.57 9.99
N LEU A 394 -11.29 -18.82 9.33
CA LEU A 394 -11.23 -19.03 7.90
C LEU A 394 -11.89 -20.34 7.48
N ASP A 395 -11.73 -21.40 8.26
CA ASP A 395 -12.28 -22.72 7.96
C ASP A 395 -13.80 -22.77 8.19
N GLU A 396 -14.35 -22.05 9.18
CA GLU A 396 -15.79 -21.79 9.26
C GLU A 396 -16.28 -20.91 8.09
N THR A 397 -15.51 -19.90 7.69
CA THR A 397 -15.85 -19.02 6.55
C THR A 397 -15.94 -19.83 5.24
N MET A 398 -15.05 -20.81 5.04
CA MET A 398 -15.06 -21.71 3.88
C MET A 398 -16.26 -22.67 3.80
N LYS A 399 -17.09 -22.75 4.85
CA LYS A 399 -18.36 -23.51 4.84
C LYS A 399 -19.56 -22.69 4.37
N ILE A 400 -19.42 -21.36 4.28
CA ILE A 400 -20.50 -20.48 3.85
C ILE A 400 -20.67 -20.62 2.32
N PRO A 401 -21.90 -20.84 1.81
CA PRO A 401 -22.20 -20.79 0.38
C PRO A 401 -21.63 -19.53 -0.30
N GLY A 402 -21.15 -19.68 -1.54
CA GLY A 402 -20.53 -18.62 -2.33
C GLY A 402 -19.07 -18.31 -2.00
N VAL A 403 -18.49 -18.85 -0.92
CA VAL A 403 -17.07 -18.61 -0.58
C VAL A 403 -16.14 -19.52 -1.38
N LEU A 404 -15.53 -18.98 -2.45
CA LEU A 404 -14.53 -19.71 -3.23
C LEU A 404 -13.18 -19.84 -2.51
N VAL A 405 -12.72 -18.76 -1.85
CA VAL A 405 -11.44 -18.69 -1.11
C VAL A 405 -11.58 -17.80 0.13
N ALA A 406 -10.82 -18.14 1.17
CA ALA A 406 -10.65 -17.32 2.37
C ALA A 406 -9.26 -17.58 2.95
N GLY A 407 -8.50 -16.51 3.23
CA GLY A 407 -7.14 -16.56 3.78
C GLY A 407 -6.78 -15.30 4.57
N VAL A 408 -5.62 -15.32 5.25
CA VAL A 408 -5.08 -14.14 5.95
C VAL A 408 -4.44 -13.19 4.92
N PRO A 409 -4.80 -11.89 4.93
CA PRO A 409 -4.23 -10.92 4.00
C PRO A 409 -2.83 -10.44 4.47
N GLY A 410 -1.83 -10.52 3.58
CA GLY A 410 -0.45 -10.09 3.84
C GLY A 410 0.60 -11.03 3.27
#